data_AF-X1T757-F1
#
_entry.id   AF-X1T757-F1
#
_cell.length_a   1.000
_cell.length_b   1.000
_cell.length_c   1.000
_cell.angle_alpha   90.00
_cell.angle_beta   90.00
_cell.angle_gamma   90.00
#
_symmetry.space_group_name_H-M   'P 1'
#
loop_
_entity.id
_entity.type
_entity.pdbx_description
1 polymer ?
#
loop_
_entity_poly.entity_id
_entity_poly.type
_entity_poly.pdbx_seq_one_letter_code
_entity_poly.pdbx_strand_id
1 'polypeptide(L)'
;MNKGLLKLILILIFSTYSSSSFGGVRKDLTEENLKKLVKTFDIDNNAKIDINNVEMYVTNHGSFAWNITTGNSGLIFPKGTTKTAVFASGIWIGAKVNGEVRTVVAEFSQEFAPGNMKNKTFVPDNPSFKVYKINKGDGPENPDWLNWPSELGAPVDPNGNPLVLGDQTLWAVYNDADPIYHSNNAGNSDPFGIEIQQTTFAFARRGPLNNIIFLKFLFILQQEVLE
;
A
#
# COMPACT_ATOMS: atom_id res chain seq x y z
N MET A 1 -42.63 -25.30 47.64
CA MET A 1 -41.77 -24.12 47.38
C MET A 1 -40.39 -24.64 46.96
N ASN A 2 -40.15 -24.74 45.65
CA ASN A 2 -38.82 -25.06 45.11
C ASN A 2 -38.54 -24.08 43.98
N LYS A 3 -37.66 -23.12 44.23
CA LYS A 3 -37.22 -22.13 43.23
C LYS A 3 -36.14 -22.80 42.37
N GLY A 4 -36.55 -23.30 41.20
CA GLY A 4 -35.63 -23.79 40.18
C GLY A 4 -34.85 -22.62 39.58
N LEU A 5 -33.56 -22.57 39.89
CA LEU A 5 -32.61 -21.59 39.36
C LEU A 5 -32.35 -21.91 37.89
N LEU A 6 -32.94 -21.14 36.97
CA LEU A 6 -32.70 -21.24 35.54
C LEU A 6 -31.30 -20.66 35.24
N LYS A 7 -30.29 -21.52 35.09
CA LYS A 7 -28.96 -21.11 34.62
C LYS A 7 -29.01 -20.83 33.12
N LEU A 8 -28.98 -19.56 32.76
CA LEU A 8 -28.81 -19.09 31.38
C LEU A 8 -27.35 -19.37 30.97
N ILE A 9 -27.12 -20.40 30.17
CA ILE A 9 -25.82 -20.66 29.55
C ILE A 9 -25.75 -19.78 28.30
N LEU A 10 -24.94 -18.72 28.36
CA LEU A 10 -24.61 -17.88 27.22
C LEU A 10 -23.54 -18.60 26.39
N ILE A 11 -23.92 -19.23 25.28
CA ILE A 11 -22.98 -19.79 24.31
C ILE A 11 -22.54 -18.65 23.40
N LEU A 12 -21.36 -18.10 23.64
CA LEU A 12 -20.67 -17.20 22.71
C LEU A 12 -20.08 -18.03 21.57
N ILE A 13 -20.77 -18.07 20.44
CA ILE A 13 -20.24 -18.64 19.20
C ILE A 13 -19.29 -17.60 18.60
N PHE A 14 -17.98 -17.80 18.78
CA PHE A 14 -16.97 -17.12 17.97
C PHE A 14 -16.98 -17.76 16.58
N SER A 15 -17.72 -17.20 15.62
CA SER A 15 -17.52 -17.54 14.21
C SER A 15 -16.25 -16.85 13.74
N THR A 16 -15.13 -17.56 13.74
CA THR A 16 -13.96 -17.18 12.94
C THR A 16 -14.38 -17.24 11.47
N TYR A 17 -14.56 -16.08 10.83
CA TYR A 17 -14.65 -16.01 9.37
C TYR A 17 -13.24 -16.21 8.81
N SER A 18 -12.90 -17.45 8.46
CA SER A 18 -11.83 -17.73 7.52
C SER A 18 -12.43 -17.66 6.12
N SER A 19 -12.22 -16.53 5.43
CA SER A 19 -12.42 -16.48 3.98
C SER A 19 -11.29 -17.27 3.32
N SER A 20 -11.53 -18.55 3.04
CA SER A 20 -10.74 -19.27 2.05
C SER A 20 -11.24 -18.83 0.67
N SER A 21 -10.46 -17.99 0.00
CA SER A 21 -10.64 -17.77 -1.44
C SER A 21 -10.29 -19.07 -2.15
N PHE A 22 -11.31 -19.88 -2.46
CA PHE A 22 -11.16 -20.94 -3.45
C PHE A 22 -11.15 -20.29 -4.83
N GLY A 23 -9.95 -19.94 -5.31
CA GLY A 23 -9.73 -19.68 -6.72
C GLY A 23 -10.09 -20.93 -7.52
N GLY A 24 -11.14 -20.86 -8.33
CA GLY A 24 -11.51 -21.95 -9.22
C GLY A 24 -10.37 -22.20 -10.22
N VAL A 25 -9.61 -23.28 -10.02
CA VAL A 25 -8.60 -23.71 -10.99
C VAL A 25 -9.34 -24.15 -12.25
N ARG A 26 -9.21 -23.36 -13.34
CA ARG A 26 -9.66 -23.83 -14.65
C ARG A 26 -8.83 -25.07 -15.02
N LYS A 27 -9.53 -26.16 -15.37
CA LYS A 27 -8.95 -27.50 -15.60
C LYS A 27 -8.11 -27.62 -16.89
N ASP A 28 -7.89 -26.53 -17.60
CA ASP A 28 -7.25 -26.47 -18.92
C ASP A 28 -5.80 -25.97 -18.89
N LEU A 29 -5.26 -25.63 -17.71
CA LEU A 29 -3.92 -25.04 -17.59
C LEU A 29 -2.92 -26.05 -17.03
N THR A 30 -1.80 -26.25 -17.73
CA THR A 30 -0.67 -27.07 -17.27
C THR A 30 -0.02 -26.47 -16.01
N GLU A 31 0.68 -27.27 -15.19
CA GLU A 31 1.43 -26.75 -14.01
C GLU A 31 2.41 -25.62 -14.37
N GLU A 32 2.97 -25.65 -15.57
CA GLU A 32 3.84 -24.59 -16.09
C GLU A 32 3.07 -23.29 -16.35
N ASN A 33 1.85 -23.39 -16.88
CA ASN A 33 0.95 -22.25 -17.05
C ASN A 33 0.43 -21.74 -15.70
N LEU A 34 0.21 -22.62 -14.72
CA LEU A 34 -0.13 -22.24 -13.34
C LEU A 34 1.04 -21.50 -12.66
N LYS A 35 2.29 -21.92 -12.86
CA LYS A 35 3.49 -21.17 -12.41
C LYS A 35 3.64 -19.84 -13.11
N LYS A 36 3.25 -19.73 -14.38
CA LYS A 36 3.18 -18.46 -15.12
C LYS A 36 2.05 -17.54 -14.62
N LEU A 37 0.96 -18.11 -14.12
CA LEU A 37 -0.19 -17.40 -13.55
C LEU A 37 0.02 -16.97 -12.10
N VAL A 38 0.85 -17.69 -11.34
CA VAL A 38 1.39 -17.20 -10.07
C VAL A 38 2.53 -16.25 -10.39
N LYS A 39 2.17 -15.08 -10.91
CA LYS A 39 3.06 -13.94 -10.85
C LYS A 39 3.20 -13.62 -9.37
N THR A 40 4.28 -14.06 -8.73
CA THR A 40 4.65 -13.56 -7.41
C THR A 40 4.89 -12.08 -7.58
N PHE A 41 3.89 -11.30 -7.24
CA PHE A 41 4.03 -9.86 -7.19
C PHE A 41 4.98 -9.54 -6.04
N ASP A 42 5.99 -8.71 -6.30
CA ASP A 42 6.89 -8.21 -5.27
C ASP A 42 6.15 -7.14 -4.46
N ILE A 43 5.15 -7.57 -3.70
CA ILE A 43 4.42 -6.72 -2.76
C ILE A 43 5.31 -6.45 -1.55
N ASP A 44 5.64 -5.18 -1.35
CA ASP A 44 6.41 -4.73 -0.20
C ASP A 44 5.47 -4.31 0.92
N ASN A 45 5.28 -5.22 1.87
CA ASN A 45 4.44 -5.01 3.06
C ASN A 45 5.26 -4.70 4.32
N ASN A 46 6.59 -4.61 4.22
CA ASN A 46 7.47 -4.60 5.39
C ASN A 46 8.19 -3.26 5.59
N ALA A 47 8.17 -2.37 4.59
CA ALA A 47 8.77 -1.05 4.72
C ALA A 47 8.10 -0.21 5.82
N LYS A 48 8.94 0.59 6.49
CA LYS A 48 8.52 1.46 7.61
C LYS A 48 9.18 2.82 7.50
N ILE A 49 8.38 3.86 7.72
CA ILE A 49 8.90 5.16 8.15
C ILE A 49 9.03 5.11 9.67
N ASP A 50 10.24 5.28 10.17
CA ASP A 50 10.61 4.96 11.55
C ASP A 50 11.75 5.83 12.09
N ILE A 51 12.06 6.96 11.45
CA ILE A 51 13.16 7.83 11.90
C ILE A 51 12.85 8.58 13.20
N ASN A 52 11.58 8.90 13.46
CA ASN A 52 11.17 9.73 14.61
C ASN A 52 10.39 8.93 15.66
N ASN A 53 9.62 9.58 16.53
CA ASN A 53 8.88 8.94 17.62
C ASN A 53 7.58 8.25 17.16
N VAL A 54 7.31 8.21 15.85
CA VAL A 54 6.22 7.45 15.24
C VAL A 54 6.84 6.38 14.32
N GLU A 55 6.34 5.15 14.39
CA GLU A 55 6.65 4.11 13.42
C GLU A 55 5.37 3.78 12.64
N MET A 56 5.47 3.73 11.32
CA MET A 56 4.33 3.40 10.47
C MET A 56 4.74 2.51 9.30
N TYR A 57 3.98 1.44 9.07
CA TYR A 57 4.10 0.60 7.88
C TYR A 57 3.66 1.38 6.63
N VAL A 58 4.41 1.22 5.55
CA VAL A 58 4.16 1.81 4.23
C VAL A 58 4.34 0.71 3.20
N THR A 59 3.49 0.69 2.17
CA THR A 59 3.52 -0.34 1.13
C THR A 59 3.71 0.26 -0.26
N ASN A 60 4.00 -0.60 -1.24
CA ASN A 60 4.06 -0.27 -2.66
C ASN A 60 2.72 -0.49 -3.38
N HIS A 61 1.60 -0.59 -2.66
CA HIS A 61 0.27 -0.83 -3.26
C HIS A 61 -0.86 -0.05 -2.55
N GLY A 62 -0.56 1.18 -2.13
CA GLY A 62 -1.56 2.14 -1.64
C GLY A 62 -1.98 2.04 -0.17
N SER A 63 -1.54 1.00 0.55
CA SER A 63 -1.82 0.86 1.99
C SER A 63 -0.72 1.47 2.85
N PHE A 64 -1.09 2.07 3.98
CA PHE A 64 -0.17 2.51 5.02
C PHE A 64 -0.83 2.39 6.39
N ALA A 65 -0.03 2.45 7.45
CA ALA A 65 -0.48 2.25 8.82
C ALA A 65 -1.15 0.89 9.10
N TRP A 66 -1.00 -0.11 8.22
CA TRP A 66 -1.44 -1.49 8.41
C TRP A 66 -0.26 -2.46 8.32
N ASN A 67 -0.07 -3.30 9.33
CA ASN A 67 0.87 -4.43 9.24
C ASN A 67 0.16 -5.61 8.58
N ILE A 68 0.10 -5.59 7.24
CA ILE A 68 -0.61 -6.58 6.43
C ILE A 68 -0.08 -7.99 6.70
N THR A 69 1.24 -8.15 6.86
CA THR A 69 1.89 -9.44 7.11
C THR A 69 1.34 -10.15 8.34
N THR A 70 0.96 -9.41 9.39
CA THR A 70 0.42 -9.99 10.63
C THR A 70 -1.05 -9.69 10.89
N GLY A 71 -1.68 -8.86 10.05
CA GLY A 71 -3.04 -8.37 10.25
C GLY A 71 -3.20 -7.39 11.42
N ASN A 72 -2.11 -6.88 12.00
CA ASN A 72 -2.16 -5.97 13.15
C ASN A 72 -2.13 -4.49 12.75
N SER A 73 -2.42 -3.61 13.71
CA SER A 73 -2.24 -2.17 13.54
C SER A 73 -0.81 -1.83 13.11
N GLY A 74 -0.69 -0.96 12.12
CA GLY A 74 0.59 -0.59 11.52
C GLY A 74 1.08 0.81 11.84
N LEU A 75 0.45 1.56 12.78
CA LEU A 75 1.02 2.81 13.30
C LEU A 75 1.20 2.73 14.82
N ILE A 76 2.47 2.76 15.24
CA ILE A 76 2.90 2.69 16.63
C ILE A 76 3.31 4.10 17.10
N PHE A 77 2.70 4.55 18.19
CA PHE A 77 3.03 5.82 18.83
C PHE A 77 2.78 5.75 20.35
N PRO A 78 3.77 6.06 21.20
CA PRO A 78 5.17 6.33 20.86
C PRO A 78 5.89 5.09 20.30
N LYS A 79 6.83 5.30 19.37
CA LYS A 79 7.67 4.23 18.79
C LYS A 79 8.39 3.46 19.89
N GLY A 80 8.50 2.14 19.72
CA GLY A 80 9.11 1.23 20.70
C GLY A 80 8.20 0.82 21.85
N THR A 81 6.94 1.27 21.86
CA THR A 81 5.91 0.77 22.79
C THR A 81 4.95 -0.20 22.09
N THR A 82 4.03 -0.81 22.85
CA THR A 82 2.93 -1.60 22.29
C THR A 82 1.69 -0.76 21.96
N LYS A 83 1.76 0.57 22.11
CA LYS A 83 0.63 1.47 21.86
C LYS A 83 0.51 1.80 20.38
N THR A 84 -0.71 1.73 19.88
CA THR A 84 -1.02 2.01 18.48
C THR A 84 -1.98 3.19 18.36
N ALA A 85 -1.87 3.95 17.26
CA ALA A 85 -2.75 5.10 17.01
C ALA A 85 -3.65 4.93 15.78
N VAL A 86 -3.20 4.21 14.75
CA VAL A 86 -3.98 3.93 13.52
C VAL A 86 -3.84 2.45 13.16
N PHE A 87 -4.97 1.79 12.90
CA PHE A 87 -4.99 0.36 12.59
C PHE A 87 -4.64 0.06 11.13
N ALA A 88 -5.27 0.77 10.20
CA ALA A 88 -5.05 0.68 8.77
C ALA A 88 -5.41 2.00 8.12
N SER A 89 -4.83 2.27 6.95
CA SER A 89 -5.16 3.41 6.11
C SER A 89 -4.81 3.08 4.67
N GLY A 90 -5.44 3.78 3.74
CA GLY A 90 -5.14 3.68 2.33
C GLY A 90 -5.94 4.69 1.54
N ILE A 91 -5.57 4.87 0.28
CA ILE A 91 -6.28 5.77 -0.62
C ILE A 91 -7.52 5.07 -1.18
N TRP A 92 -8.63 5.80 -1.16
CA TRP A 92 -9.84 5.48 -1.90
C TRP A 92 -10.10 6.61 -2.89
N ILE A 93 -10.35 6.27 -4.15
CA ILE A 93 -10.70 7.24 -5.18
C ILE A 93 -12.01 6.80 -5.79
N GLY A 94 -12.94 7.75 -5.92
CA GLY A 94 -14.22 7.57 -6.60
C GLY A 94 -14.49 8.77 -7.50
N ALA A 95 -14.72 8.54 -8.79
CA ALA A 95 -15.07 9.60 -9.73
C ALA A 95 -15.86 9.06 -10.93
N LYS A 96 -16.35 9.98 -11.77
CA LYS A 96 -16.92 9.61 -13.07
C LYS A 96 -15.85 9.67 -14.14
N VAL A 97 -15.71 8.61 -14.92
CA VAL A 97 -14.82 8.53 -16.08
C VAL A 97 -15.66 8.09 -17.27
N ASN A 98 -15.74 8.93 -18.31
CA ASN A 98 -16.60 8.70 -19.48
C ASN A 98 -18.07 8.37 -19.13
N GLY A 99 -18.59 9.02 -18.07
CA GLY A 99 -19.97 8.84 -17.62
C GLY A 99 -20.20 7.67 -16.65
N GLU A 100 -19.23 6.77 -16.50
CA GLU A 100 -19.31 5.62 -15.59
C GLU A 100 -18.66 5.94 -14.25
N VAL A 101 -19.25 5.45 -13.16
CA VAL A 101 -18.63 5.53 -11.83
C VAL A 101 -17.54 4.49 -11.76
N ARG A 102 -16.33 4.94 -11.40
CA ARG A 102 -15.19 4.08 -11.09
C ARG A 102 -14.78 4.32 -9.64
N THR A 103 -14.26 3.28 -9.02
CA THR A 103 -13.74 3.28 -7.65
C THR A 103 -12.48 2.43 -7.59
N VAL A 104 -11.52 2.83 -6.76
CA VAL A 104 -10.35 2.01 -6.42
C VAL A 104 -10.07 2.19 -4.93
N VAL A 105 -9.78 1.09 -4.23
CA VAL A 105 -9.58 1.08 -2.78
C VAL A 105 -8.25 0.47 -2.33
N ALA A 106 -7.73 0.96 -1.19
CA ALA A 106 -6.48 0.47 -0.60
C ALA A 106 -6.53 0.29 0.93
N GLU A 107 -7.72 0.10 1.50
CA GLU A 107 -7.92 -0.15 2.93
C GLU A 107 -8.63 -1.49 3.15
N PHE A 108 -8.09 -2.35 4.02
CA PHE A 108 -8.53 -3.75 4.26
C PHE A 108 -8.46 -4.71 3.05
N SER A 109 -8.25 -4.19 1.85
CA SER A 109 -7.68 -4.86 0.68
C SER A 109 -7.07 -3.80 -0.25
N GLN A 110 -6.42 -4.23 -1.33
CA GLN A 110 -5.71 -3.35 -2.24
C GLN A 110 -6.07 -3.65 -3.69
N GLU A 111 -6.50 -2.62 -4.40
CA GLU A 111 -6.81 -2.66 -5.83
C GLU A 111 -5.75 -1.97 -6.69
N PHE A 112 -4.69 -1.44 -6.05
CA PHE A 112 -3.51 -0.95 -6.74
C PHE A 112 -2.48 -2.06 -6.91
N ALA A 113 -1.84 -2.10 -8.07
CA ALA A 113 -0.66 -2.89 -8.38
C ALA A 113 0.62 -2.04 -8.22
N PRO A 114 1.74 -2.59 -7.77
CA PRO A 114 3.01 -1.89 -7.76
C PRO A 114 3.47 -1.44 -9.16
N GLY A 115 4.18 -0.33 -9.20
CA GLY A 115 4.81 0.18 -10.41
C GLY A 115 4.06 1.31 -11.10
N ASN A 116 4.73 1.89 -12.09
CA ASN A 116 4.18 2.95 -12.92
C ASN A 116 3.27 2.39 -14.02
N MET A 117 2.51 3.28 -14.66
CA MET A 117 1.78 2.99 -15.89
C MET A 117 2.61 3.37 -17.12
N LYS A 118 2.41 2.62 -18.21
CA LYS A 118 2.98 2.91 -19.52
C LYS A 118 1.94 2.66 -20.59
N ASN A 119 1.81 3.60 -21.54
CA ASN A 119 0.84 3.49 -22.64
C ASN A 119 -0.59 3.21 -22.16
N LYS A 120 -1.04 3.91 -21.10
CA LYS A 120 -2.37 3.77 -20.51
C LYS A 120 -2.67 2.40 -19.87
N THR A 121 -1.65 1.58 -19.63
CA THR A 121 -1.80 0.26 -19.00
C THR A 121 -0.73 0.01 -17.94
N PHE A 122 -0.91 -1.03 -17.14
CA PHE A 122 0.04 -1.46 -16.12
C PHE A 122 1.31 -2.02 -16.77
N VAL A 123 2.44 -1.86 -16.10
CA VAL A 123 3.69 -2.50 -16.49
C VAL A 123 3.79 -3.86 -15.80
N PRO A 124 4.33 -4.91 -16.47
CA PRO A 124 4.59 -6.16 -15.78
C PRO A 124 5.47 -5.95 -14.55
N ASP A 125 4.95 -6.37 -13.39
CA ASP A 125 5.67 -6.32 -12.12
C ASP A 125 7.12 -6.82 -12.18
N ASN A 126 7.98 -6.16 -11.40
CA ASN A 126 9.40 -6.47 -11.28
C ASN A 126 9.96 -5.94 -9.93
N PRO A 127 11.15 -6.41 -9.50
CA PRO A 127 11.68 -6.10 -8.17
C PRO A 127 11.98 -4.61 -7.88
N SER A 128 12.03 -3.74 -8.89
CA SER A 128 12.19 -2.30 -8.69
C SER A 128 10.91 -1.62 -8.24
N PHE A 129 9.75 -2.27 -8.38
CA PHE A 129 8.47 -1.72 -7.92
C PHE A 129 8.27 -1.97 -6.44
N LYS A 130 9.18 -1.46 -5.60
CA LYS A 130 9.21 -1.61 -4.14
C LYS A 130 9.12 -0.27 -3.43
N VAL A 131 9.09 -0.27 -2.10
CA VAL A 131 9.26 0.95 -1.32
C VAL A 131 10.76 1.25 -1.16
N TYR A 132 11.22 2.38 -1.69
CA TYR A 132 12.59 2.85 -1.52
C TYR A 132 12.71 3.65 -0.23
N LYS A 133 13.78 3.46 0.53
CA LYS A 133 14.02 4.14 1.81
C LYS A 133 15.42 4.75 1.87
N ILE A 134 15.46 6.08 1.98
CA ILE A 134 16.70 6.86 2.13
C ILE A 134 16.63 7.75 3.38
N ASN A 135 17.77 7.98 4.00
CA ASN A 135 17.93 8.89 5.12
C ASN A 135 18.83 10.06 4.75
N LYS A 136 18.74 11.12 5.56
CA LYS A 136 19.66 12.24 5.44
C LYS A 136 21.08 11.79 5.75
N GLY A 137 21.98 12.00 4.79
CA GLY A 137 23.39 11.63 4.90
C GLY A 137 23.73 10.30 4.22
N ASP A 138 22.74 9.59 3.69
CA ASP A 138 22.99 8.42 2.84
C ASP A 138 23.70 8.83 1.54
N GLY A 139 24.46 7.89 0.99
CA GLY A 139 25.06 7.93 -0.33
C GLY A 139 24.94 6.58 -1.06
N PRO A 140 25.76 6.34 -2.10
CA PRO A 140 25.72 5.12 -2.93
C PRO A 140 25.91 3.79 -2.17
N GLU A 141 26.36 3.82 -0.92
CA GLU A 141 26.42 2.66 -0.03
C GLU A 141 25.04 2.17 0.43
N ASN A 142 24.02 3.03 0.43
CA ASN A 142 22.63 2.60 0.56
C ASN A 142 22.12 2.12 -0.81
N PRO A 143 21.72 0.85 -0.98
CA PRO A 143 21.19 0.34 -2.25
C PRO A 143 19.98 1.10 -2.79
N ASP A 144 19.12 1.64 -1.92
CA ASP A 144 17.96 2.42 -2.36
C ASP A 144 18.35 3.81 -2.86
N TRP A 145 19.41 4.40 -2.29
CA TRP A 145 20.01 5.62 -2.82
C TRP A 145 20.65 5.36 -4.18
N LEU A 146 21.44 4.30 -4.29
CA LEU A 146 22.14 3.92 -5.53
C LEU A 146 21.17 3.63 -6.68
N ASN A 147 20.05 2.97 -6.38
CA ASN A 147 19.05 2.55 -7.35
C ASN A 147 17.79 3.43 -7.31
N TRP A 148 17.91 4.68 -6.87
CA TRP A 148 16.78 5.58 -6.71
C TRP A 148 16.03 5.76 -8.04
N PRO A 149 14.71 5.49 -8.09
CA PRO A 149 13.99 5.30 -9.36
C PRO A 149 13.49 6.64 -9.91
N SER A 150 14.39 7.56 -10.19
CA SER A 150 14.06 8.90 -10.71
C SER A 150 13.30 8.85 -12.04
N GLU A 151 13.59 7.84 -12.87
CA GLU A 151 12.90 7.54 -14.12
C GLU A 151 11.45 7.09 -13.94
N LEU A 152 11.08 6.63 -12.73
CA LEU A 152 9.72 6.30 -12.34
C LEU A 152 9.02 7.46 -11.60
N GLY A 153 9.68 8.62 -11.48
CA GLY A 153 9.12 9.82 -10.85
C GLY A 153 9.57 10.08 -9.41
N ALA A 154 10.50 9.30 -8.86
CA ALA A 154 11.04 9.58 -7.55
C ALA A 154 11.75 10.94 -7.53
N PRO A 155 11.55 11.77 -6.49
CA PRO A 155 12.01 13.14 -6.49
C PRO A 155 13.54 13.21 -6.43
N VAL A 156 14.12 14.18 -7.17
CA VAL A 156 15.55 14.48 -7.19
C VAL A 156 15.83 15.93 -6.81
N ASP A 157 17.02 16.19 -6.31
CA ASP A 157 17.52 17.53 -6.03
C ASP A 157 17.92 18.26 -7.34
N PRO A 158 18.29 19.56 -7.30
CA PRO A 158 18.70 20.30 -8.50
C PRO A 158 19.91 19.74 -9.24
N ASN A 159 20.69 18.84 -8.61
CA ASN A 159 21.85 18.19 -9.20
C ASN A 159 21.51 16.79 -9.76
N GLY A 160 20.26 16.34 -9.62
CA GLY A 160 19.81 15.01 -10.05
C GLY A 160 20.05 13.90 -9.03
N ASN A 161 20.50 14.22 -7.81
CA ASN A 161 20.65 13.22 -6.74
C ASN A 161 19.29 12.91 -6.09
N PRO A 162 19.13 11.76 -5.40
CA PRO A 162 17.93 11.47 -4.61
C PRO A 162 17.57 12.62 -3.66
N LEU A 163 16.33 13.10 -3.73
CA LEU A 163 15.88 14.17 -2.83
C LEU A 163 15.43 13.59 -1.49
N VAL A 164 16.20 13.84 -0.44
CA VAL A 164 15.78 13.55 0.93
C VAL A 164 14.90 14.68 1.46
N LEU A 165 13.63 14.40 1.67
CA LEU A 165 12.72 15.23 2.46
C LEU A 165 12.83 14.85 3.94
N GLY A 166 13.04 15.85 4.79
CA GLY A 166 13.19 15.63 6.23
C GLY A 166 14.50 14.94 6.60
N ASP A 167 14.42 13.93 7.47
CA ASP A 167 15.56 13.13 7.92
C ASP A 167 15.45 11.66 7.44
N GLN A 168 14.27 11.23 6.98
CA GLN A 168 14.04 9.98 6.27
C GLN A 168 12.91 10.16 5.25
N THR A 169 13.11 9.61 4.05
CA THR A 169 12.16 9.61 2.94
C THR A 169 11.95 8.19 2.46
N LEU A 170 10.69 7.79 2.35
CA LEU A 170 10.24 6.62 1.63
C LEU A 170 9.54 7.06 0.35
N TRP A 171 9.71 6.29 -0.73
CA TRP A 171 9.02 6.53 -1.99
C TRP A 171 8.53 5.23 -2.62
N ALA A 172 7.33 5.25 -3.19
CA ALA A 172 6.78 4.16 -3.99
C ALA A 172 5.86 4.70 -5.09
N VAL A 173 5.72 3.93 -6.16
CA VAL A 173 4.74 4.17 -7.23
C VAL A 173 3.87 2.93 -7.41
N TYR A 174 2.58 3.16 -7.63
CA TYR A 174 1.57 2.12 -7.86
C TYR A 174 0.43 2.65 -8.72
N ASN A 175 -0.36 1.76 -9.30
CA ASN A 175 -1.43 2.13 -10.22
C ASN A 175 -2.60 1.13 -10.19
N ASP A 176 -3.75 1.53 -10.70
CA ASP A 176 -4.95 0.69 -10.69
C ASP A 176 -5.24 0.03 -12.04
N ALA A 177 -4.32 0.10 -13.00
CA ALA A 177 -4.61 -0.21 -14.40
C ALA A 177 -4.74 -1.72 -14.70
N ASP A 178 -4.39 -2.59 -13.77
CA ASP A 178 -4.54 -4.04 -13.90
C ASP A 178 -5.89 -4.50 -13.34
N PRO A 179 -6.86 -4.90 -14.18
CA PRO A 179 -8.21 -5.27 -13.74
C PRO A 179 -8.25 -6.45 -12.77
N ILE A 180 -7.20 -7.28 -12.69
CA ILE A 180 -7.20 -8.44 -11.78
C ILE A 180 -7.28 -8.03 -10.31
N TYR A 181 -6.87 -6.81 -9.97
CA TYR A 181 -6.87 -6.31 -8.61
C TYR A 181 -8.21 -5.70 -8.19
N HIS A 182 -9.07 -5.32 -9.15
CA HIS A 182 -10.40 -4.75 -8.92
C HIS A 182 -11.41 -5.82 -8.50
N SER A 183 -11.17 -6.39 -7.33
CA SER A 183 -11.93 -7.53 -6.78
C SER A 183 -12.61 -7.20 -5.46
N ASN A 184 -12.38 -6.01 -4.88
CA ASN A 184 -13.04 -5.62 -3.65
C ASN A 184 -14.49 -5.19 -3.95
N ASN A 185 -15.47 -5.64 -3.17
CA ASN A 185 -16.87 -5.27 -3.39
C ASN A 185 -17.16 -3.76 -3.41
N ALA A 186 -16.35 -2.94 -2.73
CA ALA A 186 -16.46 -1.49 -2.72
C ALA A 186 -15.79 -0.81 -3.93
N GLY A 187 -14.90 -1.51 -4.63
CA GLY A 187 -14.06 -0.97 -5.70
C GLY A 187 -14.18 -1.64 -7.06
N ASN A 188 -14.69 -2.88 -7.12
CA ASN A 188 -14.96 -3.75 -8.26
C ASN A 188 -15.68 -3.04 -9.43
N SER A 189 -14.91 -2.25 -10.15
CA SER A 189 -15.26 -1.39 -11.27
C SER A 189 -14.10 -1.44 -12.26
N ASP A 190 -14.29 -0.91 -13.46
CA ASP A 190 -13.18 -0.84 -14.41
C ASP A 190 -12.09 0.13 -13.89
N PRO A 191 -10.80 -0.13 -14.16
CA PRO A 191 -9.72 0.76 -13.80
C PRO A 191 -9.91 2.23 -14.19
N PHE A 192 -9.54 3.16 -13.31
CA PHE A 192 -9.35 4.57 -13.62
C PHE A 192 -8.21 4.82 -14.59
N GLY A 193 -7.19 3.96 -14.62
CA GLY A 193 -5.93 4.28 -15.29
C GLY A 193 -5.20 5.42 -14.58
N ILE A 194 -5.15 5.33 -13.24
CA ILE A 194 -4.44 6.27 -12.38
C ILE A 194 -3.15 5.65 -11.86
N GLU A 195 -2.06 6.39 -11.99
CA GLU A 195 -0.80 6.15 -11.31
C GLU A 195 -0.70 7.09 -10.10
N ILE A 196 -0.17 6.59 -9.00
CA ILE A 196 0.05 7.32 -7.76
C ILE A 196 1.52 7.21 -7.40
N GLN A 197 2.17 8.35 -7.27
CA GLN A 197 3.51 8.44 -6.68
C GLN A 197 3.37 8.95 -5.26
N GLN A 198 3.76 8.11 -4.30
CA GLN A 198 3.68 8.40 -2.87
C GLN A 198 5.07 8.68 -2.32
N THR A 199 5.23 9.85 -1.68
CA THR A 199 6.41 10.18 -0.86
C THR A 199 5.99 10.27 0.60
N THR A 200 6.55 9.43 1.44
CA THR A 200 6.34 9.45 2.89
C THR A 200 7.61 9.94 3.57
N PHE A 201 7.56 10.97 4.41
CA PHE A 201 8.76 11.52 5.03
C PHE A 201 8.52 11.99 6.46
N ALA A 202 9.60 12.06 7.23
CA ALA A 202 9.55 12.45 8.62
C ALA A 202 10.82 13.17 9.06
N PHE A 203 10.73 13.93 10.16
CA PHE A 203 11.84 14.66 10.76
C PHE A 203 12.15 14.07 12.14
N ALA A 204 13.44 13.83 12.42
CA ALA A 204 13.94 13.42 13.73
C ALA A 204 14.53 14.65 14.44
N ARG A 205 13.65 15.49 15.00
CA ARG A 205 14.01 16.79 15.59
C ARG A 205 13.32 16.99 16.92
N ARG A 206 13.84 17.91 17.76
CA ARG A 206 13.15 18.28 19.01
C ARG A 206 11.79 18.92 18.72
N GLY A 207 10.85 18.72 19.64
CA GLY A 207 9.53 19.33 19.58
C GLY A 207 8.50 18.54 18.76
N PRO A 208 7.39 19.17 18.35
CA PRO A 208 6.25 18.48 17.74
C PRO A 208 6.56 17.68 16.47
N LEU A 209 7.54 18.14 15.67
CA LEU A 209 7.94 17.45 14.44
C LEU A 209 8.47 16.03 14.67
N ASN A 210 8.91 15.70 15.90
CA ASN A 210 9.32 14.33 16.23
C ASN A 210 8.15 13.33 16.25
N ASN A 211 6.92 13.83 16.28
CA ASN A 211 5.70 13.03 16.45
C ASN A 211 4.80 13.10 15.19
N ILE A 212 5.36 13.44 14.03
CA ILE A 212 4.60 13.66 12.78
C ILE A 212 5.24 12.85 11.64
N ILE A 213 4.40 12.19 10.86
CA ILE A 213 4.74 11.63 9.55
C ILE A 213 3.97 12.42 8.49
N PHE A 214 4.64 12.77 7.41
CA PHE A 214 4.04 13.44 6.26
C PHE A 214 3.88 12.45 5.12
N LEU A 215 2.73 12.49 4.46
CA LEU A 215 2.48 11.77 3.21
C LEU A 215 2.17 12.81 2.13
N LYS A 216 2.85 12.69 1.00
CA LYS A 216 2.62 13.48 -0.22
C LYS A 216 2.27 12.53 -1.34
N PHE A 217 1.19 12.84 -2.05
CA PHE A 217 0.71 12.06 -3.19
C PHE A 217 0.71 12.92 -4.44
N LEU A 218 1.17 12.34 -5.55
CA LEU A 218 0.96 12.86 -6.89
C LEU A 218 0.08 11.86 -7.64
N PHE A 219 -1.05 12.33 -8.13
CA PHE A 219 -2.01 11.55 -8.90
C PHE A 219 -1.84 11.87 -10.38
N ILE A 220 -1.64 10.84 -11.21
CA ILE A 220 -1.40 10.97 -12.65
C ILE A 220 -2.44 10.14 -13.38
N LEU A 221 -3.34 10.80 -14.09
CA LEU A 221 -4.31 10.15 -14.97
C LEU A 221 -3.69 9.91 -16.34
N GLN A 222 -3.76 8.67 -16.83
CA GLN A 222 -3.31 8.32 -18.19
C GLN A 222 -4.47 7.97 -19.14
N GLN A 223 -5.71 8.35 -18.82
CA GLN A 223 -6.85 8.21 -19.72
C GLN A 223 -7.09 9.46 -20.59
N GLU A 224 -7.72 9.27 -21.75
CA GLU A 224 -8.26 10.39 -22.52
C GLU A 224 -9.46 10.96 -21.75
N VAL A 225 -9.35 12.22 -21.34
CA VAL A 225 -10.51 13.00 -20.92
C VAL A 225 -11.20 13.44 -22.20
N LEU A 226 -12.32 12.81 -22.54
CA LEU A 226 -13.18 13.33 -23.61
C LEU A 226 -13.77 14.66 -23.10
N GLU A 227 -13.50 15.75 -23.83
CA GLU A 227 -14.12 17.07 -23.60
C GLU A 227 -15.62 17.05 -23.87
#